data_AF-A0AAD9UWW8-F1
#
_entry.id   AF-A0AAD9UWW8-F1
#
_cell.length_a   1.000
_cell.length_b   1.000
_cell.length_c   1.000
_cell.angle_alpha   90.00
_cell.angle_beta   90.00
_cell.angle_gamma   90.00
#
_symmetry.space_group_name_H-M   'P 1'
#
loop_
_entity.id
_entity.type
_entity.pdbx_description
1 polymer ?
#
loop_
_entity_poly.entity_id
_entity_poly.type
_entity_poly.pdbx_seq_one_letter_code
_entity_poly.pdbx_strand_id
1 'polypeptide(L)'
;MVRAPPGYCLVGADVDSQELWIAAILGDAHFAGMHGSTAFGWMTLQGRKSEGTDLHSKTAETIGISRDHAKIFNYGRIYGAGQKYAEKLLLQFNHRLTEKEAHQKAATLYANTKGVAKFLLTDFGKAMAEKFGFTEDIDENGCVASKVYYQLLRKTSRKGRSTANSIDNGRRWCGGSESHMFNKLESIAQSEEPRTPVLGCRISRSLEPSAVGNEFMTSRVNWVVQSSAVDYLHLMLVCMKWLFNKYNIDGRFCISIHDEVRYLVASKDKYRAALALQITNLLTRAMFAHKLGMSDLPQSVAFFSAVDIDTVLRKEVTLDCKTPSNPLGLHKGQGIPPGQALDIYDILKLTRNGVLEEDLVKEEKPKSVL
;
A
#
# COMPACT_ATOMS: atom_id res chain seq x y z
N MET A 1 16.46 20.07 -15.62
CA MET A 1 15.15 20.56 -15.11
C MET A 1 14.11 20.28 -16.17
N VAL A 2 13.04 19.59 -15.80
CA VAL A 2 11.93 19.26 -16.71
C VAL A 2 10.88 20.36 -16.59
N ARG A 3 10.49 20.97 -17.73
CA ARG A 3 9.50 22.04 -17.80
C ARG A 3 8.39 21.68 -18.78
N ALA A 4 7.17 22.09 -18.46
CA ALA A 4 6.05 22.04 -19.40
C ALA A 4 6.28 23.06 -20.55
N PRO A 5 5.79 22.77 -21.77
CA PRO A 5 5.77 23.73 -22.86
C PRO A 5 4.87 24.94 -22.54
N PRO A 6 5.09 26.11 -23.18
CA PRO A 6 4.18 27.24 -23.06
C PRO A 6 2.73 26.85 -23.36
N GLY A 7 1.79 27.32 -22.53
CA GLY A 7 0.37 26.97 -22.63
C GLY A 7 -0.03 25.64 -21.98
N TYR A 8 0.92 24.90 -21.38
CA TYR A 8 0.68 23.65 -20.66
C TYR A 8 1.23 23.71 -19.24
N CYS A 9 0.74 22.81 -18.40
CA CYS A 9 1.21 22.57 -17.05
C CYS A 9 1.24 21.07 -16.74
N LEU A 10 1.99 20.71 -15.71
CA LEU A 10 2.03 19.38 -15.12
C LEU A 10 0.97 19.32 -14.02
N VAL A 11 0.03 18.39 -14.15
CA VAL A 11 -0.98 18.08 -13.13
C VAL A 11 -0.70 16.68 -12.61
N GLY A 12 -0.54 16.51 -11.30
CA GLY A 12 -0.34 15.19 -10.73
C GLY A 12 -0.38 15.15 -9.23
N ALA A 13 -0.29 13.95 -8.68
CA ALA A 13 -0.39 13.75 -7.25
C ALA A 13 0.49 12.57 -6.83
N ASP A 14 0.87 12.59 -5.55
CA ASP A 14 1.51 11.49 -4.85
C ASP A 14 0.43 10.67 -4.14
N VAL A 15 0.41 9.35 -4.35
CA VAL A 15 -0.55 8.46 -3.67
C VAL A 15 -0.01 8.15 -2.28
N ASP A 16 -0.41 8.95 -1.29
CA ASP A 16 0.02 8.79 0.09
C ASP A 16 -0.12 7.34 0.59
N SER A 17 1.02 6.76 0.99
CA SER A 17 1.09 5.44 1.61
C SER A 17 0.38 4.34 0.80
N GLN A 18 0.46 4.39 -0.54
CA GLN A 18 -0.23 3.46 -1.44
C GLN A 18 -0.05 1.99 -1.05
N GLU A 19 1.19 1.53 -0.94
CA GLU A 19 1.50 0.13 -0.67
C GLU A 19 1.11 -0.30 0.75
N LEU A 20 1.21 0.62 1.72
CA LEU A 20 0.74 0.40 3.09
C LEU A 20 -0.78 0.22 3.12
N TRP A 21 -1.52 1.07 2.40
CA TRP A 21 -2.97 0.94 2.28
C TRP A 21 -3.39 -0.37 1.59
N ILE A 22 -2.70 -0.75 0.50
CA ILE A 22 -2.94 -2.03 -0.18
C ILE A 22 -2.70 -3.22 0.76
N ALA A 23 -1.60 -3.19 1.53
CA ALA A 23 -1.32 -4.24 2.51
C ALA A 23 -2.41 -4.26 3.62
N ALA A 24 -2.85 -3.09 4.08
CA ALA A 24 -3.84 -2.96 5.14
C ALA A 24 -5.20 -3.51 4.73
N ILE A 25 -5.71 -3.09 3.57
CA ILE A 25 -7.01 -3.52 3.05
C ILE A 25 -7.03 -5.03 2.76
N LEU A 26 -5.89 -5.63 2.38
CA LEU A 26 -5.77 -7.09 2.25
C LEU A 26 -5.89 -7.82 3.59
N GLY A 27 -5.31 -7.26 4.65
CA GLY A 27 -5.43 -7.79 6.00
C GLY A 27 -6.86 -7.69 6.53
N ASP A 28 -7.48 -6.52 6.38
CA ASP A 28 -8.86 -6.23 6.78
C ASP A 28 -9.88 -7.12 6.05
N ALA A 29 -9.74 -7.26 4.74
CA ALA A 29 -10.58 -8.13 3.93
C ALA A 29 -10.47 -9.60 4.36
N HIS A 30 -9.25 -10.06 4.67
CA HIS A 30 -9.01 -11.44 5.12
C HIS A 30 -9.48 -11.69 6.57
N PHE A 31 -9.48 -10.67 7.42
CA PHE A 31 -9.88 -10.82 8.83
C PHE A 31 -11.40 -10.82 9.01
N ALA A 32 -12.05 -9.71 8.66
CA ALA A 32 -13.47 -9.52 8.93
C ALA A 32 -14.27 -8.97 7.74
N GLY A 33 -13.61 -8.67 6.60
CA GLY A 33 -14.28 -8.07 5.45
C GLY A 33 -14.74 -6.63 5.71
N MET A 34 -14.06 -5.92 6.62
CA MET A 34 -14.40 -4.56 7.04
C MET A 34 -13.15 -3.70 7.17
N HIS A 35 -13.18 -2.49 6.62
CA HIS A 35 -12.08 -1.53 6.71
C HIS A 35 -11.71 -1.20 8.16
N GLY A 36 -10.42 -1.20 8.48
CA GLY A 36 -9.92 -0.88 9.80
C GLY A 36 -10.21 -1.92 10.88
N SER A 37 -10.64 -3.13 10.49
CA SER A 37 -10.92 -4.22 11.43
C SER A 37 -9.66 -4.82 12.04
N THR A 38 -8.51 -4.70 11.39
CA THR A 38 -7.21 -5.07 11.96
C THR A 38 -6.52 -3.87 12.60
N ALA A 39 -5.64 -4.11 13.57
CA ALA A 39 -4.83 -3.05 14.17
C ALA A 39 -4.01 -2.28 13.11
N PHE A 40 -3.49 -2.99 12.11
CA PHE A 40 -2.80 -2.38 10.98
C PHE A 40 -3.72 -1.50 10.13
N GLY A 41 -4.89 -2.01 9.75
CA GLY A 41 -5.92 -1.24 9.05
C GLY A 41 -6.32 0.03 9.79
N TRP A 42 -6.56 -0.08 11.09
CA TRP A 42 -6.92 1.07 11.93
C TRP A 42 -5.81 2.12 11.98
N MET A 43 -4.56 1.70 12.20
CA MET A 43 -3.40 2.61 12.21
C MET A 43 -3.19 3.29 10.86
N THR A 44 -3.51 2.63 9.75
CA THR A 44 -3.40 3.22 8.40
C THR A 44 -4.53 4.19 8.08
N LEU A 45 -5.76 3.94 8.56
CA LEU A 45 -6.94 4.74 8.23
C LEU A 45 -7.17 5.94 9.16
N GLN A 46 -6.87 5.77 10.45
CA GLN A 46 -7.18 6.75 11.51
C GLN A 46 -5.95 7.17 12.34
N GLY A 47 -4.82 6.48 12.18
CA GLY A 47 -3.60 6.80 12.93
C GLY A 47 -3.07 8.19 12.60
N ARG A 48 -2.71 8.95 13.63
CA ARG A 48 -2.20 10.32 13.52
C ARG A 48 -0.79 10.42 14.07
N LYS A 49 0.07 11.13 13.33
CA LYS A 49 1.44 11.44 13.76
C LYS A 49 1.46 12.29 15.03
N SER A 50 0.57 13.28 15.14
CA SER A 50 0.48 14.18 16.29
C SER A 50 0.11 13.47 17.59
N GLU A 51 -0.67 12.39 17.50
CA GLU A 51 -1.15 11.61 18.64
C GLU A 51 -0.29 10.36 18.89
N GLY A 52 0.73 10.12 18.04
CA GLY A 52 1.57 8.92 18.12
C GLY A 52 0.81 7.61 17.85
N THR A 53 -0.36 7.69 17.22
CA THR A 53 -1.24 6.55 16.93
C THR A 53 -1.00 5.97 15.54
N ASP A 54 -0.22 6.64 14.69
CA ASP A 54 0.18 6.11 13.39
C ASP A 54 1.21 4.97 13.52
N LEU A 55 1.23 4.10 12.52
CA LEU A 55 2.09 2.92 12.45
C LEU A 55 3.56 3.23 12.76
N HIS A 56 4.10 4.30 12.20
CA HIS A 56 5.53 4.62 12.37
C HIS A 56 5.83 5.09 13.79
N SER A 57 4.92 5.85 14.40
CA SER A 57 5.06 6.28 15.80
C SER A 57 4.94 5.10 16.76
N LYS A 58 4.02 4.16 16.52
CA LYS A 58 3.90 2.95 17.34
C LYS A 58 5.12 2.02 17.22
N THR A 59 5.66 1.85 16.01
CA THR A 59 6.93 1.12 15.83
C THR A 59 8.06 1.83 16.56
N ALA A 60 8.18 3.16 16.40
CA ALA A 60 9.21 3.97 17.05
C ALA A 60 9.19 3.84 18.58
N GLU A 61 7.99 3.92 19.18
CA GLU A 61 7.75 3.72 20.62
C GLU A 61 8.16 2.31 21.07
N THR A 62 7.75 1.28 20.34
CA THR A 62 7.97 -0.14 20.70
C THR A 62 9.45 -0.51 20.82
N ILE A 63 10.31 0.00 19.94
CA ILE A 63 11.75 -0.35 19.91
C ILE A 63 12.66 0.83 20.30
N GLY A 64 12.09 1.97 20.67
CA GLY A 64 12.82 3.17 21.11
C GLY A 64 13.76 3.73 20.04
N ILE A 65 13.22 4.02 18.86
CA ILE A 65 13.95 4.66 17.74
C ILE A 65 13.21 5.90 17.26
N SER A 66 13.83 6.72 16.40
CA SER A 66 13.14 7.85 15.77
C SER A 66 12.05 7.35 14.80
N ARG A 67 11.02 8.18 14.59
CA ARG A 67 9.95 7.88 13.62
C ARG A 67 10.47 7.69 12.20
N ASP A 68 11.50 8.45 11.81
CA ASP A 68 12.09 8.35 10.48
C ASP A 68 12.83 7.02 10.28
N HIS A 69 13.54 6.54 11.31
CA HIS A 69 14.10 5.19 11.29
C HIS A 69 12.98 4.14 11.27
N ALA A 70 11.92 4.32 12.07
CA ALA A 70 10.77 3.41 12.08
C ALA A 70 10.06 3.33 10.72
N LYS A 71 10.05 4.41 9.94
CA LYS A 71 9.58 4.41 8.55
C LYS A 71 10.37 3.39 7.72
N ILE A 72 11.69 3.48 7.71
CA ILE A 72 12.58 2.56 6.98
C ILE A 72 12.35 1.10 7.44
N PHE A 73 12.21 0.88 8.75
CA PHE A 73 11.90 -0.43 9.32
C PHE A 73 10.59 -1.02 8.82
N ASN A 74 9.51 -0.25 8.91
CA ASN A 74 8.17 -0.73 8.54
C ASN A 74 8.11 -1.10 7.06
N TYR A 75 8.66 -0.26 6.19
CA TYR A 75 8.75 -0.58 4.76
C TYR A 75 9.53 -1.87 4.52
N GLY A 76 10.78 -1.95 5.01
CA GLY A 76 11.59 -3.16 4.84
C GLY A 76 10.87 -4.44 5.32
N ARG A 77 10.20 -4.36 6.48
CA ARG A 77 9.48 -5.47 7.09
C ARG A 77 8.22 -5.90 6.32
N ILE A 78 7.43 -4.94 5.83
CA ILE A 78 6.23 -5.22 5.00
C ILE A 78 6.65 -5.93 3.69
N TYR A 79 7.81 -5.58 3.12
CA TYR A 79 8.37 -6.28 1.95
C TYR A 79 9.10 -7.59 2.28
N GLY A 80 8.90 -8.14 3.48
CA GLY A 80 9.41 -9.45 3.84
C GLY A 80 10.87 -9.48 4.28
N ALA A 81 11.46 -8.34 4.65
CA ALA A 81 12.71 -8.38 5.40
C ALA A 81 12.52 -9.21 6.68
N GLY A 82 13.51 -10.05 6.99
CA GLY A 82 13.50 -10.89 8.18
C GLY A 82 14.13 -10.21 9.39
N GLN A 83 13.99 -10.83 10.55
CA GLN A 83 14.56 -10.34 11.81
C GLN A 83 16.05 -10.01 11.73
N LYS A 84 16.86 -10.85 11.07
CA LYS A 84 18.31 -10.61 10.88
C LYS A 84 18.62 -9.32 10.12
N TYR A 85 17.78 -8.93 9.16
CA TYR A 85 17.95 -7.67 8.45
C TYR A 85 17.63 -6.49 9.37
N ALA A 86 16.55 -6.61 10.15
CA ALA A 86 16.19 -5.62 11.16
C ALA A 86 17.29 -5.41 12.21
N GLU A 87 17.92 -6.49 12.68
CA GLU A 87 19.06 -6.42 13.61
C GLU A 87 20.24 -5.63 13.02
N LYS A 88 20.63 -5.92 11.78
CA LYS A 88 21.70 -5.19 11.09
C LYS A 88 21.37 -3.72 10.94
N LEU A 89 20.12 -3.40 10.58
CA LEU A 89 19.66 -2.04 10.42
C LEU A 89 19.66 -1.27 11.75
N LEU A 90 19.29 -1.92 12.86
CA LEU A 90 19.35 -1.32 14.20
C LEU A 90 20.78 -0.94 14.58
N LEU A 91 21.76 -1.82 14.31
CA LEU A 91 23.18 -1.56 14.58
C LEU A 91 23.75 -0.43 13.70
N GLN A 92 23.23 -0.28 12.48
CA GLN A 92 23.61 0.83 11.58
C GLN A 92 23.07 2.18 12.09
N PHE A 93 21.84 2.22 12.60
CA PHE A 93 21.24 3.46 13.09
C PHE A 93 21.73 3.85 14.48
N ASN A 94 22.21 2.90 15.28
CA ASN A 94 22.73 3.16 16.61
C ASN A 94 23.98 2.33 16.91
N HIS A 95 25.14 2.94 16.74
CA HIS A 95 26.44 2.31 16.99
C HIS A 95 26.71 1.98 18.47
N ARG A 96 25.88 2.45 19.40
CA ARG A 96 25.98 2.10 20.83
C ARG A 96 25.17 0.86 21.20
N LEU A 97 24.32 0.37 20.30
CA LEU A 97 23.49 -0.80 20.54
C LEU A 97 24.34 -2.07 20.41
N THR A 98 24.22 -2.98 21.38
CA THR A 98 24.89 -4.28 21.29
C THR A 98 24.11 -5.23 20.37
N GLU A 99 24.77 -6.25 19.80
CA GLU A 99 24.09 -7.26 18.99
C GLU A 99 22.95 -7.97 19.75
N LYS A 100 23.14 -8.20 21.05
CA LYS A 100 22.12 -8.82 21.91
C LYS A 100 20.88 -7.93 22.07
N GLU A 101 21.08 -6.62 22.28
CA GLU A 101 19.98 -5.66 22.34
C GLU A 101 19.29 -5.50 20.98
N ALA A 102 20.05 -5.51 19.88
CA ALA A 102 19.49 -5.48 18.53
C ALA A 102 18.59 -6.69 18.30
N HIS A 103 19.07 -7.87 18.67
CA HIS A 103 18.31 -9.11 18.57
C HIS A 103 17.02 -9.06 19.39
N GLN A 104 17.09 -8.62 20.65
CA GLN A 104 15.92 -8.54 21.52
C GLN A 104 14.89 -7.53 20.99
N LYS A 105 15.33 -6.35 20.56
CA LYS A 105 14.43 -5.33 19.97
C LYS A 105 13.78 -5.83 18.68
N ALA A 106 14.55 -6.47 17.79
CA ALA A 106 14.01 -7.04 16.56
C ALA A 106 13.02 -8.18 16.85
N ALA A 107 13.34 -9.09 17.79
CA ALA A 107 12.44 -10.17 18.18
C ALA A 107 11.11 -9.62 18.72
N THR A 108 11.15 -8.64 19.63
CA THR A 108 9.95 -7.97 20.17
C THR A 108 9.13 -7.32 19.06
N LEU A 109 9.78 -6.61 18.13
CA LEU A 109 9.09 -5.97 17.01
C LEU A 109 8.35 -6.99 16.13
N TYR A 110 9.03 -8.08 15.72
CA TYR A 110 8.42 -9.08 14.84
C TYR A 110 7.32 -9.86 15.55
N ALA A 111 7.48 -10.15 16.85
CA ALA A 111 6.45 -10.79 17.65
C ALA A 111 5.19 -9.90 17.77
N ASN A 112 5.34 -8.60 18.03
CA ASN A 112 4.20 -7.69 18.16
C ASN A 112 3.54 -7.35 16.81
N THR A 113 4.28 -7.41 15.71
CA THR A 113 3.79 -7.03 14.38
C THR A 113 3.39 -8.23 13.53
N LYS A 114 4.37 -9.02 13.06
CA LYS A 114 4.11 -10.22 12.25
C LYS A 114 3.39 -11.30 13.06
N GLY A 115 3.71 -11.42 14.35
CA GLY A 115 3.16 -12.45 15.23
C GLY A 115 4.04 -13.68 15.30
N VAL A 116 3.50 -14.72 15.94
CA VAL A 116 4.17 -16.02 16.10
C VAL A 116 3.63 -17.00 15.06
N ALA A 117 4.54 -17.78 14.46
CA ALA A 117 4.16 -18.87 13.58
C ALA A 117 3.54 -20.04 14.36
N LYS A 118 2.28 -20.33 14.06
CA LYS A 118 1.50 -21.46 14.55
C LYS A 118 1.05 -22.35 13.39
N PHE A 119 0.51 -23.52 13.68
CA PHE A 119 -0.04 -24.45 12.69
C PHE A 119 -1.55 -24.54 12.85
N LEU A 120 -2.28 -24.31 11.77
CA LEU A 120 -3.73 -24.49 11.75
C LEU A 120 -4.04 -25.98 11.66
N LEU A 121 -4.76 -26.52 12.64
CA LEU A 121 -5.12 -27.94 12.63
C LEU A 121 -6.33 -28.19 11.71
N THR A 122 -6.31 -29.32 11.00
CA THR A 122 -7.50 -29.87 10.34
C THR A 122 -8.47 -30.43 11.37
N ASP A 123 -9.70 -30.79 10.98
CA ASP A 123 -10.63 -31.47 11.90
C ASP A 123 -10.05 -32.79 12.43
N PHE A 124 -9.31 -33.51 11.58
CA PHE A 124 -8.53 -34.68 12.00
C PHE A 124 -7.44 -34.30 13.02
N GLY A 125 -6.70 -33.22 12.76
CA GLY A 125 -5.69 -32.69 13.69
C GLY A 125 -6.28 -32.31 15.05
N LYS A 126 -7.44 -31.66 15.07
CA LYS A 126 -8.18 -31.30 16.29
C LYS A 126 -8.63 -32.54 17.06
N ALA A 127 -9.19 -33.54 16.37
CA ALA A 127 -9.56 -34.81 17.00
C ALA A 127 -8.34 -35.56 17.58
N MET A 128 -7.19 -35.50 16.91
CA MET A 128 -5.95 -36.05 17.44
C MET A 128 -5.42 -35.25 18.64
N ALA A 129 -5.55 -33.93 18.62
CA ALA A 129 -5.21 -33.08 19.76
C ALA A 129 -6.06 -33.42 20.98
N GLU A 130 -7.36 -33.61 20.81
CA GLU A 130 -8.27 -34.07 21.87
C GLU A 130 -7.87 -35.45 22.41
N LYS A 131 -7.65 -36.42 21.52
CA LYS A 131 -7.23 -37.78 21.88
C LYS A 131 -5.94 -37.82 22.69
N PHE A 132 -5.00 -36.90 22.44
CA PHE A 132 -3.70 -36.86 23.08
C PHE A 132 -3.58 -35.84 24.21
N GLY A 133 -4.69 -35.18 24.59
CA GLY A 133 -4.77 -34.25 25.72
C GLY A 133 -4.19 -32.86 25.45
N PHE A 134 -4.25 -32.38 24.21
CA PHE A 134 -3.77 -31.05 23.78
C PHE A 134 -4.92 -30.10 23.42
N THR A 135 -6.14 -30.34 23.90
CA THR A 135 -7.31 -29.50 23.57
C THR A 135 -7.13 -28.05 24.03
N GLU A 136 -6.53 -27.84 25.19
CA GLU A 136 -6.27 -26.51 25.76
C GLU A 136 -5.16 -25.73 25.03
N ASP A 137 -4.32 -26.42 24.25
CA ASP A 137 -3.26 -25.79 23.45
C ASP A 137 -3.78 -25.22 22.11
N ILE A 138 -5.03 -25.51 21.75
CA ILE A 138 -5.69 -25.00 20.56
C ILE A 138 -6.22 -23.60 20.87
N ASP A 139 -5.76 -22.59 20.13
CA ASP A 139 -6.29 -21.23 20.27
C ASP A 139 -7.67 -21.06 19.60
N GLU A 140 -8.30 -19.90 19.82
CA GLU A 140 -9.60 -19.52 19.25
C GLU A 140 -9.68 -19.66 17.72
N ASN A 141 -8.53 -19.61 17.03
CA ASN A 141 -8.42 -19.72 15.58
C ASN A 141 -8.11 -21.17 15.14
N GLY A 142 -8.16 -22.14 16.04
CA GLY A 142 -7.86 -23.54 15.76
C GLY A 142 -6.37 -23.83 15.54
N CYS A 143 -5.49 -22.92 15.96
CA CYS A 143 -4.05 -23.02 15.75
C CYS A 143 -3.32 -23.50 17.01
N VAL A 144 -2.23 -24.25 16.81
CA VAL A 144 -1.34 -24.71 17.90
C VAL A 144 0.09 -24.21 17.71
N ALA A 145 0.80 -24.02 18.81
CA ALA A 145 2.22 -23.66 18.77
C ALA A 145 3.06 -24.76 18.11
N SER A 146 4.18 -24.38 17.48
CA SER A 146 5.10 -25.31 16.79
C SER A 146 5.51 -26.50 17.66
N LYS A 147 5.75 -26.29 18.95
CA LYS A 147 6.14 -27.36 19.89
C LYS A 147 5.05 -28.44 20.00
N VAL A 148 3.80 -28.02 20.19
CA VAL A 148 2.64 -28.92 20.32
C VAL A 148 2.36 -29.62 18.98
N TYR A 149 2.45 -28.88 17.87
CA TYR A 149 2.32 -29.43 16.53
C TYR A 149 3.29 -30.61 16.29
N TYR A 150 4.59 -30.44 16.58
CA TYR A 150 5.56 -31.53 16.39
C TYR A 150 5.36 -32.69 17.37
N GLN A 151 4.81 -32.45 18.56
CA GLN A 151 4.42 -33.52 19.48
C GLN A 151 3.23 -34.33 18.93
N LEU A 152 2.21 -33.64 18.40
CA LEU A 152 1.07 -34.26 17.73
C LEU A 152 1.52 -35.07 16.51
N LEU A 153 2.40 -34.50 15.68
CA LEU A 153 2.94 -35.18 14.50
C LEU A 153 3.69 -36.47 14.86
N ARG A 154 4.46 -36.47 15.95
CA ARG A 154 5.16 -37.66 16.45
C ARG A 154 4.19 -38.73 16.98
N LYS A 155 3.13 -38.33 17.70
CA LYS A 155 2.13 -39.25 18.25
C LYS A 155 1.18 -39.82 17.19
N THR A 156 0.96 -39.09 16.09
CA THR A 156 0.06 -39.48 14.98
C THR A 156 0.77 -40.27 13.88
N SER A 157 2.10 -40.22 13.80
CA SER A 157 2.89 -40.98 12.81
C SER A 157 2.87 -42.49 13.09
N ARG A 158 1.82 -43.18 12.63
CA ARG A 158 1.79 -44.62 12.36
C ARG A 158 1.39 -44.88 10.90
N LYS A 159 1.97 -45.95 10.33
CA LYS A 159 1.96 -46.43 8.92
C LYS A 159 0.76 -45.98 8.08
N GLY A 160 1.05 -45.28 6.98
CA GLY A 160 0.11 -44.96 5.90
C GLY A 160 -0.25 -43.48 5.82
N ARG A 161 0.62 -42.65 5.22
CA ARG A 161 0.29 -41.27 4.88
C ARG A 161 -0.63 -41.25 3.66
N SER A 162 -1.92 -41.11 3.89
CA SER A 162 -2.86 -40.56 2.90
C SER A 162 -2.89 -39.04 3.08
N THR A 163 -2.91 -38.28 1.98
CA THR A 163 -3.10 -36.82 1.98
C THR A 163 -4.41 -36.39 2.67
N ALA A 164 -5.39 -37.30 2.76
CA ALA A 164 -6.66 -37.06 3.47
C ALA A 164 -6.50 -36.99 5.01
N ASN A 165 -5.39 -37.49 5.57
CA ASN A 165 -5.13 -37.55 7.02
C ASN A 165 -4.05 -36.54 7.46
N SER A 166 -3.91 -35.41 6.76
CA SER A 166 -3.03 -34.33 7.23
C SER A 166 -3.54 -33.79 8.56
N ILE A 167 -2.65 -33.60 9.53
CA ILE A 167 -3.00 -33.02 10.83
C ILE A 167 -3.10 -31.49 10.77
N ASP A 168 -2.51 -30.86 9.76
CA ASP A 168 -2.51 -29.42 9.59
C ASP A 168 -2.94 -28.98 8.18
N ASN A 169 -3.39 -27.74 8.13
CA ASN A 169 -3.72 -26.99 6.94
C ASN A 169 -2.73 -25.82 6.75
N GLY A 170 -1.46 -26.06 7.08
CA GLY A 170 -0.37 -25.11 6.91
C GLY A 170 -0.10 -24.19 8.10
N ARG A 171 0.98 -23.43 7.95
CA ARG A 171 1.48 -22.46 8.93
C ARG A 171 0.73 -21.14 8.80
N ARG A 172 0.40 -20.53 9.95
CA ARG A 172 -0.20 -19.18 10.03
C ARG A 172 0.53 -18.32 11.06
N TRP A 173 0.54 -17.04 10.81
CA TRP A 173 0.96 -16.02 11.77
C TRP A 173 -0.21 -15.66 12.68
N CYS A 174 0.02 -15.61 13.99
CA CYS A 174 -1.00 -15.32 14.99
C CYS A 174 -0.48 -14.33 16.05
N GLY A 175 -1.37 -13.48 16.55
CA GLY A 175 -1.12 -12.61 17.71
C GLY A 175 -0.32 -11.32 17.42
N GLY A 176 0.03 -11.04 16.16
CA GLY A 176 0.64 -9.78 15.76
C GLY A 176 -0.35 -8.83 15.09
N SER A 177 -0.06 -7.52 15.15
CA SER A 177 -0.91 -6.47 14.56
C SER A 177 -1.13 -6.62 13.05
N GLU A 178 -0.23 -7.32 12.37
CA GLU A 178 -0.20 -7.48 10.91
C GLU A 178 -0.30 -8.95 10.48
N SER A 179 -0.55 -9.87 11.42
CA SER A 179 -0.63 -11.30 11.15
C SER A 179 -1.60 -11.64 10.01
N HIS A 180 -2.79 -11.00 9.98
CA HIS A 180 -3.78 -11.24 8.93
C HIS A 180 -3.30 -10.79 7.55
N MET A 181 -2.60 -9.66 7.46
CA MET A 181 -1.99 -9.17 6.22
C MET A 181 -0.92 -10.15 5.73
N PHE A 182 0.01 -10.57 6.58
CA PHE A 182 1.03 -11.56 6.19
C PHE A 182 0.43 -12.91 5.78
N ASN A 183 -0.60 -13.39 6.49
CA ASN A 183 -1.30 -14.61 6.13
C ASN A 183 -1.95 -14.50 4.74
N LYS A 184 -2.59 -13.37 4.45
CA LYS A 184 -3.21 -13.14 3.14
C LYS A 184 -2.16 -13.06 2.03
N LEU A 185 -1.06 -12.32 2.24
CA LEU A 185 0.02 -12.22 1.26
C LEU A 185 0.71 -13.58 1.03
N GLU A 186 1.02 -14.34 2.08
CA GLU A 186 1.60 -15.68 1.97
C GLU A 186 0.63 -16.64 1.24
N SER A 187 -0.69 -16.54 1.47
CA SER A 187 -1.69 -17.36 0.76
C SER A 187 -1.73 -17.09 -0.75
N ILE A 188 -1.64 -15.82 -1.15
CA ILE A 188 -1.58 -15.44 -2.57
C ILE A 188 -0.28 -15.93 -3.18
N ALA A 189 0.84 -15.66 -2.50
CA ALA A 189 2.16 -16.04 -2.96
C ALA A 189 2.30 -17.56 -3.13
N GLN A 190 1.68 -18.38 -2.27
CA GLN A 190 1.74 -19.85 -2.30
C GLN A 190 0.71 -20.52 -3.22
N SER A 191 -0.26 -19.78 -3.74
CA SER A 191 -1.25 -20.34 -4.68
C SER A 191 -0.57 -20.92 -5.93
N GLU A 192 -1.21 -21.90 -6.59
CA GLU A 192 -0.64 -22.58 -7.75
C GLU A 192 -0.28 -21.61 -8.88
N GLU A 193 -1.15 -20.62 -9.12
CA GLU A 193 -0.91 -19.51 -10.05
C GLU A 193 -1.03 -18.18 -9.28
N PRO A 194 0.05 -17.69 -8.65
CA PRO A 194 0.02 -16.43 -7.90
C PRO A 194 -0.41 -15.27 -8.79
N ARG A 195 -1.47 -14.57 -8.36
CA ARG A 195 -2.09 -13.47 -9.08
C ARG A 195 -2.35 -12.29 -8.16
N THR A 196 -2.26 -11.08 -8.69
CA THR A 196 -2.67 -9.88 -7.96
C THR A 196 -4.18 -9.93 -7.69
N PRO A 197 -4.64 -9.41 -6.54
CA PRO A 197 -6.03 -9.54 -6.10
C PRO A 197 -7.02 -8.69 -6.91
N VAL A 198 -6.56 -7.66 -7.63
CA VAL A 198 -7.44 -6.69 -8.29
C VAL A 198 -7.56 -6.96 -9.78
N LEU A 199 -6.44 -6.95 -10.53
CA LEU A 199 -6.45 -7.19 -11.98
C LEU A 199 -6.08 -8.63 -12.37
N GLY A 200 -5.67 -9.47 -11.42
CA GLY A 200 -5.33 -10.87 -11.70
C GLY A 200 -4.02 -11.05 -12.48
N CYS A 201 -3.12 -10.05 -12.42
CA CYS A 201 -1.79 -10.10 -13.02
C CYS A 201 -0.99 -11.25 -12.40
N ARG A 202 -0.49 -12.16 -13.23
CA ARG A 202 0.22 -13.36 -12.78
C ARG A 202 1.70 -13.09 -12.59
N ILE A 203 2.31 -13.72 -11.58
CA ILE A 203 3.76 -13.67 -11.39
C ILE A 203 4.48 -14.31 -12.59
N SER A 204 5.73 -13.95 -12.83
CA SER A 204 6.57 -14.62 -13.82
C SER A 204 6.60 -16.14 -13.57
N ARG A 205 6.42 -16.93 -14.64
CA ARG A 205 6.38 -18.41 -14.59
C ARG A 205 7.59 -19.04 -13.86
N SER A 206 8.75 -18.38 -13.90
CA SER A 206 9.97 -18.82 -13.21
C SER A 206 9.93 -18.70 -11.69
N LEU A 207 8.96 -17.98 -11.11
CA LEU A 207 8.77 -17.79 -9.66
C LEU A 207 7.51 -18.46 -9.13
N GLU A 208 6.84 -19.27 -9.96
CA GLU A 208 5.68 -20.05 -9.54
C GLU A 208 6.08 -21.21 -8.63
N PRO A 209 5.21 -21.63 -7.69
CA PRO A 209 5.51 -22.75 -6.82
C PRO A 209 5.81 -24.05 -7.57
N SER A 210 5.27 -24.24 -8.78
CA SER A 210 5.59 -25.37 -9.67
C SER A 210 7.06 -25.38 -10.12
N ALA A 211 7.70 -24.22 -10.24
CA ALA A 211 9.08 -24.07 -10.69
C ALA A 211 10.09 -24.00 -9.52
N VAL A 212 9.74 -23.30 -8.44
CA VAL A 212 10.67 -23.01 -7.32
C VAL A 212 10.28 -23.66 -5.99
N GLY A 213 9.16 -24.38 -5.93
CA GLY A 213 8.64 -24.95 -4.69
C GLY A 213 8.44 -23.88 -3.62
N ASN A 214 9.18 -24.02 -2.51
CA ASN A 214 9.15 -23.13 -1.34
C ASN A 214 10.28 -22.08 -1.33
N GLU A 215 11.07 -21.98 -2.40
CA GLU A 215 12.13 -20.97 -2.49
C GLU A 215 11.56 -19.58 -2.83
N PHE A 216 12.37 -18.54 -2.58
CA PHE A 216 12.08 -17.14 -2.89
C PHE A 216 10.76 -16.58 -2.31
N MET A 217 10.28 -17.16 -1.19
CA MET A 217 9.02 -16.74 -0.57
C MET A 217 8.99 -15.25 -0.19
N THR A 218 10.10 -14.69 0.27
CA THR A 218 10.20 -13.25 0.57
C THR A 218 9.99 -12.40 -0.68
N SER A 219 10.63 -12.76 -1.79
CA SER A 219 10.45 -12.08 -3.08
C SER A 219 9.04 -12.22 -3.62
N ARG A 220 8.42 -13.41 -3.49
CA ARG A 220 7.03 -13.66 -3.92
C ARG A 220 6.02 -12.87 -3.10
N VAL A 221 6.19 -12.79 -1.78
CA VAL A 221 5.34 -11.98 -0.90
C VAL A 221 5.48 -10.49 -1.22
N ASN A 222 6.71 -10.01 -1.42
CA ASN A 222 6.97 -8.64 -1.84
C ASN A 222 6.32 -8.33 -3.19
N TRP A 223 6.41 -9.26 -4.15
CA TRP A 223 5.78 -9.13 -5.46
C TRP A 223 4.26 -8.92 -5.36
N VAL A 224 3.57 -9.57 -4.42
CA VAL A 224 2.11 -9.37 -4.28
C VAL A 224 1.77 -7.91 -4.02
N VAL A 225 2.48 -7.23 -3.11
CA VAL A 225 2.20 -5.81 -2.79
C VAL A 225 2.64 -4.90 -3.94
N GLN A 226 3.87 -5.06 -4.43
CA GLN A 226 4.41 -4.20 -5.49
C GLN A 226 3.64 -4.34 -6.81
N SER A 227 3.32 -5.57 -7.20
CA SER A 227 2.53 -5.81 -8.41
C SER A 227 1.08 -5.31 -8.25
N SER A 228 0.54 -5.32 -7.03
CA SER A 228 -0.76 -4.68 -6.76
C SER A 228 -0.68 -3.15 -6.83
N ALA A 229 0.45 -2.53 -6.47
CA ALA A 229 0.64 -1.09 -6.70
C ALA A 229 0.69 -0.76 -8.20
N VAL A 230 1.24 -1.66 -9.03
CA VAL A 230 1.18 -1.54 -10.49
C VAL A 230 -0.26 -1.68 -11.01
N ASP A 231 -1.06 -2.59 -10.46
CA ASP A 231 -2.50 -2.66 -10.77
C ASP A 231 -3.21 -1.34 -10.50
N TYR A 232 -2.88 -0.69 -9.39
CA TYR A 232 -3.38 0.63 -9.02
C TYR A 232 -3.02 1.67 -10.09
N LEU A 233 -1.74 1.72 -10.50
CA LEU A 233 -1.29 2.61 -11.57
C LEU A 233 -2.06 2.37 -12.87
N HIS A 234 -2.22 1.11 -13.30
CA HIS A 234 -2.96 0.80 -14.52
C HIS A 234 -4.42 1.28 -14.46
N LEU A 235 -5.11 1.06 -13.34
CA LEU A 235 -6.47 1.58 -13.14
C LEU A 235 -6.51 3.10 -13.21
N MET A 236 -5.54 3.79 -12.59
CA MET A 236 -5.45 5.24 -12.65
C MET A 236 -5.25 5.74 -14.09
N LEU A 237 -4.32 5.15 -14.84
CA LEU A 237 -4.03 5.54 -16.22
C LEU A 237 -5.22 5.33 -17.14
N VAL A 238 -5.91 4.20 -17.01
CA VAL A 238 -7.10 3.87 -17.81
C VAL A 238 -8.24 4.82 -17.47
N CYS A 239 -8.51 5.06 -16.18
CA CYS A 239 -9.58 5.94 -15.74
C CYS A 239 -9.31 7.39 -16.14
N MET A 240 -8.08 7.89 -15.97
CA MET A 240 -7.72 9.24 -16.42
C MET A 240 -7.85 9.40 -17.93
N LYS A 241 -7.38 8.42 -18.72
CA LYS A 241 -7.57 8.44 -20.17
C LYS A 241 -9.05 8.45 -20.55
N TRP A 242 -9.88 7.68 -19.86
CA TRP A 242 -11.33 7.66 -20.07
C TRP A 242 -11.96 9.02 -19.74
N LEU A 243 -11.65 9.62 -18.60
CA LEU A 243 -12.15 10.94 -18.20
C LEU A 243 -11.69 12.03 -19.16
N PHE A 244 -10.44 11.99 -19.61
CA PHE A 244 -9.92 12.98 -20.57
C PHE A 244 -10.68 12.92 -21.89
N ASN A 245 -10.90 11.72 -22.41
CA ASN A 245 -11.67 11.53 -23.64
C ASN A 245 -13.14 11.90 -23.47
N LYS A 246 -13.78 11.49 -22.37
CA LYS A 246 -15.21 11.70 -22.13
C LYS A 246 -15.55 13.19 -21.97
N TYR A 247 -14.70 13.93 -21.28
CA TYR A 247 -14.94 15.33 -20.97
C TYR A 247 -14.16 16.30 -21.87
N ASN A 248 -13.42 15.82 -22.88
CA ASN A 248 -12.61 16.68 -23.74
C ASN A 248 -11.61 17.53 -22.92
N ILE A 249 -10.87 16.89 -22.01
CA ILE A 249 -9.79 17.52 -21.27
C ILE A 249 -8.52 17.36 -22.10
N ASP A 250 -7.92 18.48 -22.52
CA ASP A 250 -6.69 18.45 -23.31
C ASP A 250 -5.49 18.15 -22.41
N GLY A 251 -5.13 16.87 -22.36
CA GLY A 251 -3.95 16.41 -21.65
C GLY A 251 -3.53 15.01 -22.04
N ARG A 252 -2.33 14.63 -21.60
CA ARG A 252 -1.77 13.29 -21.79
C ARG A 252 -0.96 12.86 -20.60
N PHE A 253 -0.85 11.55 -20.42
CA PHE A 253 0.10 10.98 -19.48
C PHE A 253 1.52 11.46 -19.80
N CYS A 254 2.26 11.90 -18.77
CA CYS A 254 3.62 12.39 -18.91
C CYS A 254 4.61 11.43 -18.29
N ILE A 255 4.46 11.14 -16.99
CA ILE A 255 5.39 10.30 -16.26
C ILE A 255 4.72 9.70 -15.01
N SER A 256 5.14 8.49 -14.64
CA SER A 256 4.88 7.88 -13.34
C SER A 256 6.22 7.53 -12.69
N ILE A 257 6.44 7.97 -11.45
CA ILE A 257 7.65 7.66 -10.67
C ILE A 257 7.17 7.18 -9.30
N HIS A 258 7.44 5.91 -8.97
CA HIS A 258 6.96 5.29 -7.74
C HIS A 258 5.43 5.42 -7.60
N ASP A 259 4.97 6.09 -6.55
CA ASP A 259 3.59 6.42 -6.18
C ASP A 259 3.08 7.73 -6.80
N GLU A 260 3.92 8.45 -7.56
CA GLU A 260 3.51 9.68 -8.24
C GLU A 260 3.08 9.43 -9.69
N VAL A 261 1.98 10.09 -10.08
CA VAL A 261 1.49 10.12 -11.47
C VAL A 261 1.31 11.57 -11.91
N ARG A 262 1.91 11.92 -13.05
CA ARG A 262 1.91 13.28 -13.61
C ARG A 262 1.41 13.26 -15.06
N TYR A 263 0.56 14.22 -15.37
CA TYR A 263 -0.05 14.45 -16.69
C TYR A 263 0.39 15.82 -17.20
N LEU A 264 0.64 15.92 -18.50
CA LEU A 264 0.82 17.19 -19.18
C LEU A 264 -0.55 17.65 -19.68
N VAL A 265 -1.02 18.81 -19.23
CA VAL A 265 -2.39 19.30 -19.47
C VAL A 265 -2.34 20.74 -19.96
N ALA A 266 -3.18 21.10 -20.92
CA ALA A 266 -3.34 22.47 -21.36
C ALA A 266 -3.77 23.36 -20.19
N SER A 267 -3.21 24.57 -20.09
CA SER A 267 -3.45 25.47 -18.94
C SER A 267 -4.93 25.82 -18.73
N LYS A 268 -5.76 25.75 -19.78
CA LYS A 268 -7.22 25.93 -19.71
C LYS A 268 -7.93 24.84 -18.91
N ASP A 269 -7.40 23.62 -18.91
CA ASP A 269 -8.06 22.44 -18.37
C ASP A 269 -7.44 21.94 -17.06
N LYS A 270 -6.43 22.65 -16.53
CA LYS A 270 -5.65 22.22 -15.36
C LYS A 270 -6.50 21.84 -14.13
N TYR A 271 -7.55 22.61 -13.84
CA TYR A 271 -8.43 22.34 -12.68
C TYR A 271 -9.40 21.19 -12.95
N ARG A 272 -9.87 21.06 -14.20
CA ARG A 272 -10.70 19.92 -14.64
C ARG A 272 -9.90 18.62 -14.57
N ALA A 273 -8.65 18.64 -15.01
CA ALA A 273 -7.74 17.50 -14.90
C ALA A 273 -7.42 17.16 -13.43
N ALA A 274 -7.26 18.16 -12.56
CA ALA A 274 -7.06 17.93 -11.13
C ALA A 274 -8.28 17.24 -10.49
N LEU A 275 -9.49 17.66 -10.83
CA LEU A 275 -10.73 17.00 -10.41
C LEU A 275 -10.82 15.57 -10.96
N ALA A 276 -10.51 15.38 -12.25
CA ALA A 276 -10.49 14.06 -12.87
C ALA A 276 -9.51 13.10 -12.16
N LEU A 277 -8.37 13.62 -11.70
CA LEU A 277 -7.38 12.85 -10.95
C LEU A 277 -7.91 12.46 -9.56
N GLN A 278 -8.60 13.34 -8.85
CA GLN A 278 -9.27 13.02 -7.59
C GLN A 278 -10.33 11.91 -7.78
N ILE A 279 -11.19 12.04 -8.80
CA ILE A 279 -12.20 11.03 -9.13
C ILE A 279 -11.55 9.70 -9.51
N THR A 280 -10.45 9.75 -10.24
CA THR A 280 -9.67 8.56 -10.62
C THR A 280 -9.19 7.79 -9.40
N ASN A 281 -8.65 8.49 -8.38
CA ASN A 281 -8.20 7.85 -7.15
C ASN A 281 -9.35 7.21 -6.38
N LEU A 282 -10.47 7.93 -6.26
CA LEU A 282 -11.70 7.41 -5.64
C LEU A 282 -12.16 6.12 -6.33
N LEU A 283 -12.29 6.12 -7.66
CA LEU A 283 -12.72 4.96 -8.43
C LEU A 283 -11.73 3.80 -8.33
N THR A 284 -10.44 4.09 -8.36
CA THR A 284 -9.39 3.07 -8.22
C THR A 284 -9.47 2.40 -6.85
N ARG A 285 -9.57 3.17 -5.76
CA ARG A 285 -9.68 2.61 -4.41
C ARG A 285 -10.99 1.87 -4.19
N ALA A 286 -12.10 2.36 -4.74
CA ALA A 286 -13.38 1.67 -4.70
C ALA A 286 -13.31 0.32 -5.43
N MET A 287 -12.64 0.25 -6.59
CA MET A 287 -12.43 -1.00 -7.33
C MET A 287 -11.60 -2.00 -6.53
N PHE A 288 -10.55 -1.54 -5.84
CA PHE A 288 -9.76 -2.37 -4.92
C PHE A 288 -10.61 -2.94 -3.78
N ALA A 289 -11.40 -2.10 -3.10
CA ALA A 289 -12.29 -2.53 -2.03
C ALA A 289 -13.32 -3.56 -2.53
N HIS A 290 -13.95 -3.26 -3.68
CA HIS A 290 -14.95 -4.14 -4.30
C HIS A 290 -14.38 -5.50 -4.69
N LYS A 291 -13.19 -5.55 -5.29
CA LYS A 291 -12.51 -6.81 -5.64
C LYS A 291 -12.13 -7.65 -4.43
N LEU A 292 -11.93 -7.01 -3.28
CA LEU A 292 -11.67 -7.67 -2.00
C LEU A 292 -12.94 -8.02 -1.22
N GLY A 293 -14.13 -7.77 -1.78
CA GLY A 293 -15.42 -8.12 -1.17
C GLY A 293 -16.02 -7.04 -0.26
N MET A 294 -15.46 -5.84 -0.23
CA MET A 294 -15.97 -4.69 0.53
C MET A 294 -16.77 -3.75 -0.37
N SER A 295 -17.94 -3.32 0.08
CA SER A 295 -18.87 -2.49 -0.72
C SER A 295 -18.82 -0.99 -0.40
N ASP A 296 -17.96 -0.60 0.53
CA ASP A 296 -17.76 0.75 1.02
C ASP A 296 -16.29 1.18 0.86
N LEU A 297 -16.03 2.48 0.98
CA LEU A 297 -14.69 3.04 0.99
C LEU A 297 -14.63 4.19 2.02
N PRO A 298 -13.66 4.19 2.96
CA PRO A 298 -13.50 5.29 3.90
C PRO A 298 -13.15 6.61 3.20
N GLN A 299 -13.75 7.71 3.65
CA GLN A 299 -13.49 9.04 3.09
C GLN A 299 -12.02 9.46 3.23
N SER A 300 -11.34 9.05 4.32
CA SER A 300 -9.95 9.43 4.59
C SER A 300 -8.96 8.99 3.53
N VAL A 301 -9.31 7.97 2.74
CA VAL A 301 -8.48 7.44 1.65
C VAL A 301 -9.01 7.82 0.26
N ALA A 302 -10.26 8.29 0.16
CA ALA A 302 -10.95 8.53 -1.10
C ALA A 302 -10.24 9.56 -2.00
N PHE A 303 -9.65 10.59 -1.40
CA PHE A 303 -9.05 11.71 -2.09
C PHE A 303 -7.55 11.82 -1.79
N PHE A 304 -6.79 12.35 -2.74
CA PHE A 304 -5.42 12.78 -2.49
C PHE A 304 -5.40 13.92 -1.48
N SER A 305 -4.36 13.97 -0.65
CA SER A 305 -4.09 15.10 0.23
C SER A 305 -4.01 16.41 -0.56
N ALA A 306 -3.35 16.38 -1.71
CA ALA A 306 -3.36 17.48 -2.67
C ALA A 306 -3.08 16.98 -4.09
N VAL A 307 -3.59 17.72 -5.08
CA VAL A 307 -3.15 17.62 -6.47
C VAL A 307 -2.29 18.83 -6.79
N ASP A 308 -1.07 18.55 -7.24
CA ASP A 308 -0.10 19.55 -7.64
C ASP A 308 -0.33 19.99 -9.09
N ILE A 309 -0.24 21.29 -9.31
CA ILE A 309 -0.27 21.93 -10.61
C ILE A 309 0.94 22.86 -10.72
N ASP A 310 1.84 22.57 -11.66
CA ASP A 310 3.07 23.34 -11.82
C ASP A 310 3.53 23.40 -13.28
N THR A 311 4.33 24.40 -13.63
CA THR A 311 5.00 24.49 -14.92
C THR A 311 6.32 23.70 -14.96
N VAL A 312 6.81 23.27 -13.80
CA VAL A 312 8.06 22.50 -13.67
C VAL A 312 7.88 21.28 -12.79
N LEU A 313 8.72 20.26 -13.01
CA LEU A 313 8.73 19.07 -12.15
C LEU A 313 9.62 19.29 -10.93
N ARG A 314 9.03 19.24 -9.74
CA ARG A 314 9.69 19.28 -8.42
C ARG A 314 8.85 18.53 -7.39
N LYS A 315 9.47 18.10 -6.28
CA LYS A 315 8.80 17.25 -5.27
C LYS A 315 7.62 17.96 -4.58
N GLU A 316 7.78 19.25 -4.27
CA GLU A 316 6.70 20.08 -3.74
C GLU A 316 6.65 21.37 -4.55
N VAL A 317 5.45 21.82 -4.87
CA VAL A 317 5.22 23.01 -5.72
C VAL A 317 5.75 24.32 -5.13
N THR A 318 6.05 24.36 -3.83
CA THR A 318 6.60 25.54 -3.15
C THR A 318 8.13 25.56 -3.11
N LEU A 319 8.80 24.44 -3.44
CA LEU A 319 10.25 24.34 -3.33
C LEU A 319 10.94 25.17 -4.42
N ASP A 320 11.78 26.10 -4.00
CA ASP A 320 12.56 26.96 -4.90
C ASP A 320 13.78 26.24 -5.52
N CYS A 321 14.06 25.01 -5.09
CA CYS A 321 15.19 24.18 -5.57
C CYS A 321 16.54 24.93 -5.58
N LYS A 322 16.84 25.67 -4.51
CA LYS A 322 18.16 26.27 -4.28
C LYS A 322 19.17 25.18 -3.97
N THR A 323 20.25 25.15 -4.73
CA THR A 323 21.37 24.22 -4.52
C THR A 323 22.69 24.98 -4.73
N PRO A 324 23.85 24.45 -4.34
CA PRO A 324 25.13 25.09 -4.61
C PRO A 324 25.36 25.41 -6.11
N SER A 325 24.79 24.58 -7.00
CA SER A 325 24.84 24.78 -8.46
C SER A 325 23.70 25.67 -9.01
N ASN A 326 22.69 25.98 -8.19
CA ASN A 326 21.56 26.87 -8.52
C ASN A 326 21.31 27.84 -7.34
N PRO A 327 22.23 28.78 -7.07
CA PRO A 327 22.20 29.58 -5.84
C PRO A 327 21.04 30.58 -5.78
N LEU A 328 20.55 31.03 -6.95
CA LEU A 328 19.43 31.98 -7.05
C LEU A 328 18.06 31.29 -7.04
N GLY A 329 17.98 29.96 -7.03
CA GLY A 329 16.72 29.22 -7.06
C GLY A 329 15.93 29.38 -8.37
N LEU A 330 14.77 28.74 -8.43
CA LEU A 330 13.88 28.77 -9.58
C LEU A 330 13.16 30.12 -9.71
N HIS A 331 12.78 30.73 -8.60
CA HIS A 331 12.02 31.98 -8.57
C HIS A 331 12.88 33.17 -9.01
N LYS A 332 13.97 33.47 -8.29
CA LYS A 332 14.82 34.62 -8.62
C LYS A 332 15.75 34.33 -9.80
N GLY A 333 16.29 33.11 -9.88
CA GLY A 333 17.26 32.75 -10.91
C GLY A 333 16.64 32.50 -12.28
N GLN A 334 15.40 31.98 -12.32
CA GLN A 334 14.80 31.51 -13.57
C GLN A 334 13.37 32.02 -13.82
N GLY A 335 12.85 32.89 -12.94
CA GLY A 335 11.53 33.51 -13.09
C GLY A 335 10.35 32.55 -12.94
N ILE A 336 10.54 31.37 -12.35
CA ILE A 336 9.48 30.37 -12.20
C ILE A 336 8.82 30.51 -10.82
N PRO A 337 7.52 30.86 -10.75
CA PRO A 337 6.82 30.97 -9.48
C PRO A 337 6.56 29.60 -8.83
N PRO A 338 6.20 29.56 -7.53
CA PRO A 338 5.58 28.39 -6.91
C PRO A 338 4.35 27.93 -7.70
N GLY A 339 4.16 26.61 -7.76
CA GLY A 339 2.93 26.01 -8.29
C GLY A 339 1.80 26.04 -7.26
N GLN A 340 0.74 25.28 -7.53
CA GLN A 340 -0.43 25.17 -6.67
C GLN A 340 -0.59 23.73 -6.20
N ALA A 341 -0.83 23.53 -4.90
CA ALA A 341 -1.23 22.26 -4.32
C ALA A 341 -2.66 22.43 -3.84
N LEU A 342 -3.61 21.73 -4.46
CA LEU A 342 -5.04 21.92 -4.23
C LEU A 342 -5.65 20.66 -3.62
N ASP A 343 -6.37 20.81 -2.51
CA ASP A 343 -7.17 19.73 -1.95
C ASP A 343 -8.48 19.56 -2.74
N ILE A 344 -9.28 18.54 -2.39
CA ILE A 344 -10.57 18.30 -3.05
C ILE A 344 -11.54 19.49 -2.91
N TYR A 345 -11.55 20.20 -1.78
CA TYR A 345 -12.47 21.29 -1.51
C TYR A 345 -12.12 22.54 -2.34
N ASP A 346 -10.83 22.81 -2.50
CA ASP A 346 -10.34 23.90 -3.35
C ASP A 346 -10.62 23.60 -4.82
N ILE A 347 -10.41 22.36 -5.26
CA ILE A 347 -10.73 21.94 -6.62
C ILE A 347 -12.24 22.09 -6.90
N LEU A 348 -13.11 21.71 -5.97
CA LEU A 348 -14.56 21.87 -6.13
C LEU A 348 -14.97 23.34 -6.33
N LYS A 349 -14.38 24.28 -5.57
CA LYS A 349 -14.63 25.71 -5.74
C LYS A 349 -14.21 26.20 -7.14
N LEU A 350 -13.07 25.72 -7.63
CA LEU A 350 -12.50 26.11 -8.93
C LEU A 350 -13.21 25.44 -10.12
N THR A 351 -13.99 24.39 -9.89
CA THR A 351 -14.70 23.61 -10.92
C THR A 351 -16.21 23.73 -10.82
N ARG A 352 -16.74 24.83 -10.26
CA ARG A 352 -18.19 25.08 -10.12
C ARG A 352 -18.93 23.95 -9.40
N ASN A 353 -18.38 23.48 -8.28
CA ASN A 353 -18.88 22.35 -7.50
C ASN A 353 -18.79 20.98 -8.23
N GLY A 354 -17.70 20.74 -8.96
CA GLY A 354 -17.38 19.41 -9.48
C GLY A 354 -17.79 19.16 -10.94
N VAL A 355 -17.94 20.22 -11.74
CA VAL A 355 -18.27 20.13 -13.17
C VAL A 355 -16.99 19.81 -13.96
N LEU A 356 -17.00 18.68 -14.67
CA LEU A 356 -15.91 18.28 -15.56
C LEU A 356 -16.14 18.72 -17.00
N GLU A 357 -17.38 19.05 -17.38
CA GLU A 357 -17.73 19.53 -18.71
C GLU A 357 -16.97 20.80 -19.08
N GLU A 358 -16.65 20.93 -20.37
CA GLU A 358 -16.04 22.14 -20.91
C GLU A 358 -17.02 23.32 -20.76
N ASP A 359 -16.48 24.51 -20.52
CA ASP A 359 -17.29 25.71 -20.56
C ASP A 359 -17.87 25.88 -21.96
N LEU A 360 -19.20 25.77 -22.07
CA LEU A 360 -19.90 26.22 -23.25
C LEU A 360 -19.63 27.72 -23.39
N VAL A 361 -18.68 28.07 -24.24
CA VAL A 361 -18.51 29.45 -24.71
C VAL A 361 -19.85 29.80 -25.35
N LYS A 362 -20.64 30.64 -24.67
CA LYS A 362 -21.78 31.29 -25.31
C LYS A 362 -21.16 32.13 -26.43
N GLU A 363 -21.30 31.68 -27.67
CA GLU A 363 -21.09 32.55 -28.81
C GLU A 363 -22.06 33.71 -28.65
N GLU A 364 -21.57 34.86 -28.18
CA GLU A 364 -22.27 36.11 -28.34
C GLU A 364 -22.37 36.34 -29.85
N LYS A 365 -23.53 35.98 -30.41
CA LYS A 365 -23.89 36.39 -31.78
C LYS A 365 -23.61 37.90 -31.85
N PRO A 366 -22.78 38.37 -32.79
CA PRO A 366 -22.55 39.79 -32.95
C PRO A 366 -23.92 40.44 -33.13
N LYS A 367 -24.27 41.37 -32.24
CA LYS A 367 -25.49 42.17 -32.38
C LYS A 367 -25.44 42.78 -33.78
N SER A 368 -26.36 42.37 -34.65
CA SER A 368 -26.51 43.01 -35.95
C SER A 368 -26.84 44.46 -35.68
N VAL A 369 -25.89 45.34 -35.95
CA VAL A 369 -26.16 46.76 -36.06
C VAL A 369 -26.92 46.91 -37.38
N LEU A 370 -28.23 47.11 -37.27
CA LEU A 370 -29.08 47.64 -38.34
C LEU A 370 -29.67 48.95 -37.85
#